data_AF-A0A7V3AUI4-F1
#
_entry.id   AF-A0A7V3AUI4-F1
#
_cell.length_a   1.000
_cell.length_b   1.000
_cell.length_c   1.000
_cell.angle_alpha   90.00
_cell.angle_beta   90.00
_cell.angle_gamma   90.00
#
_symmetry.space_group_name_H-M   'P 1'
#
loop_
_entity.id
_entity.type
_entity.pdbx_description
1 polymer ?
#
loop_
_entity_poly.entity_id
_entity_poly.type
_entity_poly.pdbx_seq_one_letter_code
_entity_poly.pdbx_strand_id
1 'polypeptide(L)' 'MTGKNKNFKIVEPEEANPTEGKISFKSPLGQAILGKKPGDEFLVETPDGKVKCKILRIE' A
#
# COMPACT_ATOMS: atom_id res chain seq x y z
N MET A 1 -18.64 -2.52 -11.16
CA MET A 1 -17.88 -2.22 -9.93
C MET A 1 -16.43 -2.55 -10.18
N THR A 2 -15.61 -1.56 -10.58
CA THR A 2 -14.22 -1.82 -10.96
C THR A 2 -13.33 -1.62 -9.73
N GLY A 3 -13.07 -2.69 -8.98
CA GLY A 3 -12.00 -2.68 -7.98
C GLY A 3 -10.69 -2.36 -8.69
N LYS A 4 -10.08 -1.21 -8.37
CA LYS A 4 -8.79 -0.81 -8.97
C LYS A 4 -7.68 -1.58 -8.27
N ASN A 5 -7.24 -2.66 -8.88
CA ASN A 5 -6.05 -3.38 -8.43
C ASN A 5 -4.82 -2.54 -8.83
N LYS A 6 -3.97 -2.21 -7.86
CA LYS A 6 -2.72 -1.49 -8.07
C LYS A 6 -1.59 -2.29 -7.44
N ASN A 7 -0.51 -2.44 -8.19
CA ASN A 7 0.73 -3.04 -7.71
C ASN A 7 1.62 -1.93 -7.16
N PHE A 8 2.19 -2.18 -5.99
CA PHE A 8 3.13 -1.27 -5.36
C PHE A 8 4.38 -2.03 -4.93
N LYS A 9 5.53 -1.37 -5.00
CA LYS A 9 6.80 -1.90 -4.50
C LYS A 9 7.20 -1.12 -3.25
N ILE A 10 7.39 -1.81 -2.13
CA ILE A 10 7.94 -1.21 -0.92
C ILE A 10 9.44 -1.02 -1.14
N VAL A 11 9.92 0.20 -0.97
CA VAL A 11 11.32 0.59 -1.14
C VAL A 11 11.80 1.48 0.02
N GLU A 12 13.09 1.80 0.04
CA GLU A 12 13.66 2.81 0.94
C GLU A 12 13.05 4.20 0.65
N PRO A 13 13.03 5.13 1.63
CA PRO A 13 12.50 6.47 1.43
C PRO A 13 13.13 7.24 0.27
N GLU A 14 14.43 7.02 0.04
CA GLU A 14 15.19 7.68 -1.02
C GLU A 14 14.82 7.19 -2.43
N GLU A 15 14.33 5.95 -2.54
CA GLU A 15 13.92 5.34 -3.81
C GLU A 15 12.41 5.46 -4.10
N ALA A 16 11.65 6.04 -3.16
CA ALA A 16 10.21 6.14 -3.24
C ALA A 16 9.77 7.02 -4.42
N ASN A 17 8.96 6.46 -5.31
CA ASN A 17 8.40 7.14 -6.46
C ASN A 17 6.95 6.69 -6.70
N PRO A 18 5.95 7.45 -6.22
CA PRO A 18 4.54 7.06 -6.34
C PRO A 18 4.06 6.98 -7.80
N THR A 19 4.71 7.72 -8.70
CA THR A 19 4.44 7.68 -10.15
C THR A 19 4.80 6.32 -10.76
N GLU A 20 5.84 5.67 -10.24
CA GLU A 20 6.27 4.33 -10.63
C GLU A 20 5.66 3.22 -9.75
N GLY A 21 4.75 3.56 -8.83
CA GLY A 21 4.21 2.61 -7.87
C GLY A 21 5.21 2.18 -6.79
N LYS A 22 6.33 2.89 -6.61
CA LYS A 22 7.28 2.67 -5.51
C LYS A 22 6.86 3.49 -4.31
N ILE A 23 6.61 2.84 -3.18
CA ILE A 23 6.21 3.47 -1.92
C ILE A 23 7.23 3.19 -0.84
N SER A 24 7.53 4.18 0.00
CA SER A 24 8.44 3.97 1.12
C SER A 24 7.78 3.13 2.21
N PHE A 25 8.54 2.28 2.88
CA PHE A 25 8.08 1.66 4.13
C PHE A 25 7.77 2.69 5.23
N LYS A 26 8.29 3.93 5.13
CA LYS A 26 7.98 5.04 6.05
C LYS A 26 6.66 5.76 5.73
N SER A 27 6.05 5.51 4.57
CA SER A 27 4.77 6.11 4.22
C SER A 27 3.61 5.48 5.01
N PRO A 28 2.47 6.18 5.22
CA PRO A 28 1.31 5.64 5.94
C PRO A 28 0.83 4.31 5.35
N LEU A 29 0.81 4.21 4.01
CA LEU A 29 0.52 2.97 3.28
C LEU A 29 1.57 1.89 3.55
N GLY A 30 2.85 2.21 3.45
CA GLY A 30 3.94 1.27 3.67
C GLY A 30 3.92 0.69 5.08
N GLN A 31 3.71 1.53 6.09
CA GLN A 31 3.58 1.10 7.48
C GLN A 31 2.33 0.24 7.73
N ALA A 32 1.20 0.58 7.10
CA ALA A 32 -0.03 -0.18 7.24
C ALA A 32 0.05 -1.58 6.60
N ILE A 33 0.88 -1.73 5.57
CA ILE A 33 1.15 -2.99 4.86
C ILE A 33 2.28 -3.79 5.54
N LEU A 34 3.18 -3.11 6.27
CA LEU A 34 4.34 -3.74 6.90
C LEU A 34 3.89 -4.85 7.87
N GLY A 35 4.40 -6.06 7.66
CA GLY A 35 4.05 -7.23 8.49
C GLY A 35 2.70 -7.90 8.17
N LYS A 36 1.94 -7.39 7.20
CA LYS A 36 0.70 -8.02 6.71
C LYS A 36 0.99 -9.13 5.70
N LYS A 37 0.04 -10.05 5.51
CA LYS A 37 0.17 -11.20 4.61
C LYS A 37 -0.86 -11.16 3.48
N PRO A 38 -0.66 -11.91 2.37
CA PRO A 38 -1.69 -12.05 1.35
C PRO A 38 -3.00 -12.54 1.98
N GLY A 39 -4.10 -11.84 1.70
CA GLY A 39 -5.41 -12.08 2.29
C GLY A 39 -5.77 -11.14 3.45
N ASP A 40 -4.80 -10.47 4.08
CA ASP A 40 -5.08 -9.48 5.13
C ASP A 40 -5.84 -8.27 4.57
N GLU A 41 -6.79 -7.78 5.38
CA GLU A 41 -7.50 -6.53 5.15
C GLU A 41 -7.04 -5.50 6.19
N PHE A 42 -6.83 -4.26 5.74
CA PHE A 42 -6.44 -3.16 6.61
C PHE A 42 -7.12 -1.86 6.16
N LEU A 43 -7.28 -0.93 7.09
CA LEU A 43 -7.77 0.42 6.83
C LEU A 43 -6.57 1.35 6.78
N VAL A 44 -6.49 2.13 5.71
CA VAL A 44 -5.50 3.20 5.57
C VAL A 44 -6.20 4.54 5.73
N GLU A 45 -5.64 5.42 6.55
CA GLU A 45 -6.10 6.80 6.65
C GLU A 45 -5.50 7.61 5.50
N THR A 46 -6.39 8.14 4.67
CA THR A 46 -6.06 9.10 3.62
C THR A 46 -6.70 10.45 3.97
N PRO A 47 -6.23 11.56 3.37
CA PRO A 47 -6.84 12.88 3.60
C PRO A 47 -8.35 12.91 3.29
N ASP A 48 -8.80 12.06 2.37
CA ASP A 48 -10.21 11.93 1.95
C ASP A 48 -11.03 10.97 2.84
N GLY A 49 -10.40 10.38 3.87
CA GLY A 49 -11.02 9.44 4.79
C GLY A 49 -10.33 8.07 4.84
N LYS A 50 -10.96 7.12 5.55
CA LYS A 50 -10.45 5.75 5.72
C LYS A 50 -10.76 4.91 4.50
N VAL A 51 -9.72 4.38 3.85
CA VAL A 51 -9.83 3.48 2.70
C VAL A 51 -9.55 2.05 3.14
N LYS A 52 -10.48 1.13 2.84
CA LYS A 52 -10.30 -0.29 3.12
C LYS A 52 -9.54 -0.95 1.98
N CYS A 53 -8.41 -1.56 2.30
CA CYS A 53 -7.54 -2.25 1.35
C CYS A 53 -7.40 -3.72 1.73
N LYS A 54 -7.20 -4.57 0.72
CA LYS A 54 -6.90 -6.00 0.89
C LYS A 54 -5.62 -6.33 0.14
N ILE A 55 -4.72 -7.05 0.79
CA ILE A 55 -3.53 -7.58 0.13
C ILE A 55 -3.96 -8.76 -0.72
N LEU A 56 -3.86 -8.61 -2.04
CA LEU A 56 -4.21 -9.69 -2.98
C LEU A 56 -3.06 -10.68 -3.11
N ARG A 57 -1.82 -10.18 -3.20
CA ARG A 57 -0.61 -10.96 -3.45
C ARG A 57 0.62 -10.16 -3.02
N ILE A 58 1.67 -10.86 -2.61
CA ILE A 58 3.02 -10.32 -2.35
C ILE A 58 3.98 -11.18 -3.18
N GLU A 59 4.88 -10.53 -3.93
CA GLU A 59 5.88 -11.17 -4.82
C GLU A 59 7.25 -10.57 -4.59
#